data_AF-A0A959W2Q3-F1
#
_entry.id   AF-A0A959W2Q3-F1
#
_cell.length_a   1.000
_cell.length_b   1.000
_cell.length_c   1.000
_cell.angle_alpha   90.00
_cell.angle_beta   90.00
_cell.angle_gamma   90.00
#
_symmetry.space_group_name_H-M   'P 1'
#
loop_
_entity.id
_entity.type
_entity.pdbx_description
1 polymer ?
#
loop_
_entity_poly.entity_id
_entity_poly.type
_entity_poly.pdbx_seq_one_letter_code
_entity_poly.pdbx_strand_id
1 'polypeptide(L)'
;MELLTTVVNTKELLDTIAAAFVASLTVAFVSSLGIWGGTKYVDFSQEGRGVSAALALGVGIFGLMATLAIIVLGIYLMVAK
;
A
#
# COMPACT_ATOMS: atom_id res chain seq x y z
N MET A 1 -42.28 -1.25 0.91
CA MET A 1 -40.98 -1.19 0.21
C MET A 1 -40.09 -0.04 0.68
N GLU A 2 -40.49 0.78 1.66
CA GLU A 2 -39.64 1.90 2.15
C GLU A 2 -38.73 1.54 3.34
N LEU A 3 -39.03 0.43 4.02
CA LEU A 3 -38.31 0.02 5.23
C LEU A 3 -36.96 -0.67 4.92
N LEU A 4 -36.79 -1.29 3.75
CA LEU A 4 -35.51 -1.90 3.33
C LEU A 4 -34.56 -0.89 2.68
N THR A 5 -35.09 0.13 2.00
CA THR A 5 -34.30 1.19 1.36
C THR A 5 -33.67 2.15 2.38
N THR A 6 -34.24 2.23 3.58
CA THR A 6 -33.70 3.05 4.69
C THR A 6 -32.64 2.32 5.52
N VAL A 7 -32.62 0.98 5.50
CA VAL A 7 -31.71 0.17 6.33
C VAL A 7 -30.34 -0.03 5.67
N VAL A 8 -30.25 0.04 4.34
CA VAL A 8 -29.00 -0.07 3.61
C VAL A 8 -28.89 1.09 2.64
N ASN A 9 -28.10 2.10 3.03
CA ASN A 9 -27.65 3.11 2.08
C ASN A 9 -26.62 2.46 1.14
N THR A 10 -27.11 1.75 0.12
CA THR A 10 -26.30 0.91 -0.78
C THR A 10 -25.18 1.70 -1.45
N LYS A 11 -25.35 3.01 -1.64
CA LYS A 11 -24.32 3.90 -2.18
C LYS A 11 -23.14 4.06 -1.22
N GLU A 12 -23.42 4.40 0.05
CA GLU A 12 -22.37 4.51 1.08
C GLU A 12 -21.67 3.17 1.34
N LEU A 13 -22.43 2.06 1.27
CA LEU A 13 -21.86 0.72 1.37
C LEU A 13 -20.87 0.44 0.24
N LEU A 14 -21.26 0.73 -1.01
CA LEU A 14 -20.41 0.54 -2.19
C LEU A 14 -19.16 1.43 -2.15
N ASP A 15 -19.30 2.69 -1.75
CA ASP A 15 -18.16 3.62 -1.63
C ASP A 15 -17.16 3.12 -0.58
N THR A 16 -17.65 2.59 0.54
CA THR A 16 -16.81 2.01 1.60
C THR A 16 -16.07 0.76 1.11
N ILE A 17 -16.78 -0.14 0.41
CA ILE A 17 -16.17 -1.35 -0.15
C ILE A 17 -15.11 -0.99 -1.19
N ALA A 18 -15.40 -0.05 -2.09
CA ALA A 18 -14.48 0.40 -3.11
C ALA A 18 -13.23 1.05 -2.49
N ALA A 19 -13.39 1.90 -1.48
CA ALA A 19 -12.28 2.51 -0.77
C ALA A 19 -11.41 1.45 -0.06
N ALA A 20 -12.03 0.49 0.63
CA ALA A 20 -11.31 -0.59 1.30
C ALA A 20 -10.54 -1.48 0.31
N PHE A 21 -11.16 -1.78 -0.84
CA PHE A 21 -10.53 -2.56 -1.90
C PHE A 21 -9.31 -1.84 -2.47
N VAL A 22 -9.44 -0.57 -2.85
CA VAL A 22 -8.32 0.24 -3.38
C VAL A 22 -7.21 0.38 -2.35
N ALA A 23 -7.56 0.59 -1.07
CA ALA A 23 -6.58 0.66 0.00
C ALA A 23 -5.79 -0.65 0.14
N SER A 24 -6.47 -1.80 0.12
CA SER A 24 -5.81 -3.11 0.21
C SER A 24 -4.85 -3.37 -0.95
N LEU A 25 -5.25 -3.03 -2.18
CA LEU A 25 -4.41 -3.14 -3.36
C LEU A 25 -3.19 -2.24 -3.28
N THR A 26 -3.37 -1.02 -2.79
CA THR A 26 -2.28 -0.04 -2.65
C THR A 26 -1.24 -0.56 -1.66
N VAL A 27 -1.67 -1.04 -0.49
CA VAL A 27 -0.75 -1.60 0.52
C VAL A 27 -0.02 -2.83 -0.02
N ALA A 28 -0.74 -3.75 -0.68
CA ALA A 28 -0.14 -4.94 -1.28
C ALA A 28 0.91 -4.59 -2.34
N PHE A 29 0.61 -3.62 -3.21
CA PHE A 29 1.51 -3.19 -4.26
C PHE A 29 2.79 -2.56 -3.70
N VAL A 30 2.64 -1.60 -2.79
CA VAL A 30 3.76 -0.83 -2.24
C VAL A 30 4.67 -1.70 -1.35
N SER A 31 4.09 -2.60 -0.57
CA SER A 31 4.88 -3.59 0.20
C SER A 31 5.61 -4.58 -0.70
N SER A 32 4.99 -5.02 -1.81
CA SER A 32 5.64 -5.87 -2.81
C SER A 32 6.84 -5.20 -3.46
N LEU A 33 6.76 -3.89 -3.77
CA LEU A 33 7.89 -3.11 -4.25
C LEU A 33 9.03 -3.05 -3.22
N GLY A 34 8.68 -2.94 -1.93
CA GLY A 34 9.64 -2.99 -0.83
C GLY A 34 10.47 -4.28 -0.84
N ILE A 35 9.79 -5.41 -0.92
CA ILE A 35 10.42 -6.75 -0.95
C ILE A 35 11.23 -6.92 -2.24
N TRP A 36 10.66 -6.57 -3.39
CA TRP A 36 11.32 -6.68 -4.69
C TRP A 36 12.62 -5.86 -4.76
N GLY A 37 12.61 -4.63 -4.24
CA GLY A 37 13.80 -3.79 -4.22
C GLY A 37 14.91 -4.38 -3.35
N GLY A 38 14.55 -4.96 -2.20
CA GLY A 38 15.50 -5.65 -1.32
C GLY A 38 16.12 -6.89 -1.96
N THR A 39 15.31 -7.73 -2.61
CA THR A 39 15.83 -8.93 -3.30
C THR A 39 16.69 -8.56 -4.50
N LYS A 40 16.28 -7.59 -5.32
CA LYS A 40 17.06 -7.14 -6.48
C LYS A 40 18.33 -6.39 -6.14
N TYR A 41 18.38 -5.71 -5.00
CA TYR A 41 19.64 -5.17 -4.51
C TYR A 41 20.69 -6.27 -4.32
N VAL A 42 20.31 -7.40 -3.70
CA VAL A 42 21.21 -8.53 -3.47
C VAL A 42 21.67 -9.15 -4.79
N ASP A 43 20.73 -9.43 -5.70
CA ASP A 43 21.04 -9.98 -7.03
C ASP A 43 22.03 -9.08 -7.79
N PHE A 44 21.72 -7.79 -7.92
CA PHE A 44 22.56 -6.84 -8.67
C PHE A 44 23.90 -6.55 -7.99
N SER A 45 23.96 -6.59 -6.66
CA SER A 45 25.21 -6.45 -5.93
C SER A 45 26.14 -7.64 -6.19
N GLN A 46 25.60 -8.85 -6.30
CA GLN A 46 26.39 -10.06 -6.62
C GLN A 46 26.86 -10.06 -8.08
N GLU A 47 26.07 -9.50 -8.99
CA GLU A 47 26.42 -9.33 -10.41
C GLU A 47 27.44 -8.19 -10.67
N GLY A 48 27.90 -7.48 -9.63
CA GLY A 48 28.81 -6.33 -9.77
C GLY A 48 28.15 -5.07 -10.35
N ARG A 49 26.81 -5.06 -10.49
CA ARG A 49 26.03 -3.97 -11.09
C ARG A 49 25.63 -2.94 -10.04
N GLY A 50 26.61 -2.29 -9.42
CA GLY A 50 26.42 -1.41 -8.26
C GLY A 50 25.39 -0.30 -8.44
N VAL A 51 25.33 0.35 -9.61
CA VAL A 51 24.32 1.40 -9.89
C VAL A 51 22.91 0.83 -9.92
N SER A 52 22.70 -0.31 -10.60
CA SER A 52 21.40 -0.98 -10.64
C SER A 52 20.99 -1.49 -9.25
N ALA A 53 21.94 -1.99 -8.46
CA ALA A 53 21.72 -2.39 -7.08
C ALA A 53 21.23 -1.21 -6.23
N ALA A 54 21.93 -0.07 -6.27
CA ALA A 54 21.55 1.11 -5.51
C ALA A 54 20.15 1.62 -5.87
N LEU A 55 19.80 1.62 -7.16
CA LEU A 55 18.45 1.98 -7.63
C LEU A 55 17.38 1.00 -7.12
N ALA A 56 17.64 -0.31 -7.18
CA ALA A 56 16.74 -1.33 -6.65
C ALA A 56 16.51 -1.18 -5.13
N LEU A 57 17.58 -0.94 -4.38
CA LEU A 57 17.50 -0.65 -2.95
C LEU A 57 16.69 0.62 -2.67
N GLY A 58 16.86 1.67 -3.48
CA GLY A 58 16.08 2.89 -3.39
C GLY A 58 14.58 2.65 -3.56
N VAL A 59 14.19 1.84 -4.54
CA VAL A 59 12.78 1.40 -4.73
C VAL A 59 12.29 0.60 -3.53
N GLY A 60 13.13 -0.29 -2.98
CA GLY A 60 12.82 -1.08 -1.79
C GLY A 60 12.54 -0.21 -0.56
N ILE A 61 13.43 0.74 -0.27
CA ILE A 61 13.27 1.69 0.83
C ILE A 61 12.01 2.54 0.63
N PHE A 62 11.79 3.03 -0.59
CA PHE A 62 10.59 3.81 -0.90
C PHE A 62 9.31 3.01 -0.63
N GLY A 63 9.25 1.75 -1.09
CA GLY A 63 8.11 0.86 -0.82
C GLY A 63 7.88 0.63 0.68
N LEU A 64 8.95 0.39 1.44
CA LEU A 64 8.84 0.24 2.90
C LEU A 64 8.33 1.52 3.58
N MET A 65 8.92 2.67 3.23
CA MET A 65 8.53 3.96 3.81
C MET A 65 7.10 4.34 3.46
N ALA A 66 6.68 4.12 2.22
CA ALA A 66 5.31 4.38 1.80
C ALA A 66 4.31 3.45 2.50
N THR A 67 4.67 2.18 2.73
CA THR A 67 3.83 1.25 3.52
C THR A 67 3.66 1.75 4.96
N LEU A 68 4.75 2.14 5.62
CA LEU A 68 4.71 2.70 6.96
C LEU A 68 3.88 3.99 7.01
N ALA A 69 4.06 4.88 6.04
CA ALA A 69 3.32 6.14 5.96
C ALA A 69 1.81 5.91 5.82
N ILE A 70 1.37 4.96 4.99
CA ILE A 70 -0.05 4.62 4.83
C ILE A 70 -0.64 4.10 6.15
N ILE A 71 0.08 3.21 6.85
CA ILE A 71 -0.36 2.66 8.14
C ILE A 71 -0.47 3.77 9.19
N VAL A 72 0.56 4.61 9.32
CA VAL A 72 0.59 5.73 10.29
C VAL A 72 -0.51 6.73 9.98
N LEU A 73 -0.71 7.11 8.71
CA LEU A 73 -1.77 8.01 8.30
C LEU A 73 -3.15 7.41 8.61
N GLY A 74 -3.35 6.12 8.35
CA GLY A 74 -4.59 5.41 8.68
C GLY A 74 -4.90 5.46 10.17
N ILE A 75 -3.92 5.13 11.03
CA ILE A 75 -4.06 5.20 12.49
C ILE A 75 -4.36 6.64 12.93
N TYR A 76 -3.61 7.61 12.42
CA TYR A 76 -3.80 9.02 12.74
C TYR A 76 -5.22 9.48 12.40
N LEU A 77 -5.73 9.15 11.21
CA LEU A 77 -7.08 9.53 10.79
C LEU A 77 -8.19 8.81 11.58
N MET A 78 -7.92 7.65 12.18
CA MET A 78 -8.85 6.97 13.08
C MET A 78 -8.85 7.57 14.50
N VAL A 79 -7.72 8.12 14.96
CA VAL A 79 -7.56 8.66 16.32
C VAL A 79 -7.88 10.15 16.40
N ALA A 80 -7.56 10.92 15.36
CA ALA A 80 -7.74 12.37 15.32
C ALA A 80 -9.17 12.80 14.94
N LYS A 81 -10.08 11.85 14.74
CA LYS A 81 -11.50 12.04 14.41
C LYS A 81 -12.35 11.58 15.58
#